data_AF-A0A7Y2N1J3-F1
#
_entry.id   AF-A0A7Y2N1J3-F1
#
_cell.length_a   1.000
_cell.length_b   1.000
_cell.length_c   1.000
_cell.angle_alpha   90.00
_cell.angle_beta   90.00
_cell.angle_gamma   90.00
#
_symmetry.space_group_name_H-M   'P 1'
#
loop_
_entity.id
_entity.type
_entity.pdbx_description
1 polymer ?
#
loop_
_entity_poly.entity_id
_entity_poly.type
_entity_poly.pdbx_seq_one_letter_code
_entity_poly.pdbx_strand_id
1 'polypeptide(L)'
;MTARPETLTFLVVGCQRCGTTWIDAALREHPQIYLPAQKQTYFFERHYDRGIEWYLRQFDGANTQHRAVGEVATGYCLTGVVARMAKHLPHVKLIMAMRHPVERAYSNFLTRRVESGWRSFEQAIEQDPDLLERGQYIEQIERLEKHYDRSRMHFLIYDDLLANDRAYLESILSFLGVDHDFDSSMIGQRMNAARFARLRAGLHRVGLKPALNALSRSAVGARIRRLTRARGRSSAETMDPETRARLVEHFASSNERLAAYLGRDLSAWTE
;
A
#
# COMPACT_ATOMS: atom_id res chain seq x y z
N MET A 1 25.02 8.09 9.74
CA MET A 1 25.02 7.61 11.14
C MET A 1 24.35 6.25 11.14
N THR A 2 24.77 5.30 11.98
CA THR A 2 24.04 4.02 12.08
C THR A 2 22.67 4.27 12.72
N ALA A 3 21.60 3.85 12.06
CA ALA A 3 20.25 4.01 12.58
C ALA A 3 20.03 3.12 13.81
N ARG A 4 19.23 3.61 14.75
CA ARG A 4 18.77 2.88 15.94
C ARG A 4 17.25 2.73 15.89
N PRO A 5 16.63 1.85 16.71
CA PRO A 5 15.18 1.73 16.74
C PRO A 5 14.45 3.07 16.86
N GLU A 6 14.96 3.99 17.70
CA GLU A 6 14.38 5.32 17.95
C GLU A 6 14.52 6.27 16.76
N THR A 7 15.35 5.92 15.77
CA THR A 7 15.42 6.66 14.50
C THR A 7 14.15 6.48 13.70
N LEU A 8 13.54 5.29 13.72
CA LEU A 8 12.31 5.03 12.98
C LEU A 8 11.13 5.60 13.76
N THR A 9 10.36 6.47 13.13
CA THR A 9 9.24 7.16 13.79
C THR A 9 7.88 6.73 13.26
N PHE A 10 7.82 6.08 12.09
CA PHE A 10 6.56 5.60 11.54
C PHE A 10 6.68 4.34 10.67
N LEU A 11 5.55 3.65 10.52
CA LEU A 11 5.35 2.58 9.55
C LEU A 11 3.98 2.77 8.88
N VAL A 12 3.93 2.81 7.55
CA VAL A 12 2.67 2.52 6.85
C VAL A 12 2.59 1.00 6.81
N VAL A 13 1.62 0.42 7.52
CA VAL A 13 1.56 -1.02 7.81
C VAL A 13 0.66 -1.82 6.86
N GLY A 14 -0.16 -1.11 6.09
CA GLY A 14 -1.11 -1.71 5.19
C GLY A 14 -2.00 -0.66 4.53
N CYS A 15 -2.94 -1.08 3.70
CA CYS A 15 -3.10 -2.43 3.17
C CYS A 15 -2.65 -2.49 1.71
N GLN A 16 -2.25 -3.67 1.26
CA GLN A 16 -1.92 -3.91 -0.13
C GLN A 16 -3.08 -3.48 -1.04
N ARG A 17 -2.78 -2.79 -2.15
CA ARG A 17 -3.75 -2.29 -3.14
C ARG A 17 -4.63 -1.12 -2.68
N CYS A 18 -4.29 -0.46 -1.59
CA CYS A 18 -5.01 0.70 -1.05
C CYS A 18 -4.29 2.05 -1.28
N GLY A 19 -3.53 2.19 -2.36
CA GLY A 19 -2.84 3.45 -2.68
C GLY A 19 -1.44 3.63 -2.05
N THR A 20 -0.88 2.63 -1.40
CA THR A 20 0.44 2.76 -0.73
C THR A 20 1.60 3.10 -1.66
N THR A 21 1.51 2.84 -2.97
CA THR A 21 2.54 3.32 -3.91
C THR A 21 2.44 4.82 -4.16
N TRP A 22 1.22 5.37 -4.14
CA TRP A 22 1.02 6.82 -4.20
C TRP A 22 1.56 7.47 -2.94
N ILE A 23 1.24 6.90 -1.76
CA ILE A 23 1.77 7.36 -0.46
C ILE A 23 3.31 7.33 -0.48
N ASP A 24 3.92 6.21 -0.84
CA ASP A 24 5.39 6.09 -0.92
C ASP A 24 6.02 7.13 -1.84
N ALA A 25 5.44 7.37 -3.02
CA ALA A 25 5.96 8.37 -3.95
C ALA A 25 5.85 9.80 -3.39
N ALA A 26 4.70 10.15 -2.80
CA ALA A 26 4.48 11.49 -2.23
C ALA A 26 5.41 11.74 -1.02
N LEU A 27 5.55 10.76 -0.13
CA LEU A 27 6.42 10.89 1.05
C LEU A 27 7.91 10.95 0.69
N ARG A 28 8.35 10.31 -0.40
CA ARG A 28 9.75 10.40 -0.88
C ARG A 28 10.15 11.79 -1.36
N GLU A 29 9.20 12.59 -1.81
CA GLU A 29 9.48 13.96 -2.27
C GLU A 29 9.65 14.94 -1.10
N HIS A 30 9.16 14.59 0.09
CA HIS A 30 9.13 15.49 1.24
C HIS A 30 10.53 15.58 1.91
N PRO A 31 11.13 16.78 2.05
CA PRO A 31 12.52 16.94 2.51
C PRO A 31 12.74 16.51 3.98
N GLN A 32 11.69 16.52 4.80
CA GLN A 32 11.75 16.07 6.20
C GLN A 32 11.41 14.57 6.39
N ILE A 33 11.23 13.80 5.32
CA ILE A 33 10.87 12.38 5.40
C ILE A 33 11.96 11.52 4.76
N TYR A 34 12.40 10.48 5.47
CA TYR A 34 13.29 9.46 4.92
C TYR A 34 12.56 8.12 4.77
N LEU A 35 12.66 7.54 3.58
CA LEU A 35 12.25 6.17 3.28
C LEU A 35 13.45 5.37 2.73
N PRO A 36 13.54 4.07 3.02
CA PRO A 36 14.60 3.22 2.47
C PRO A 36 14.49 3.15 0.94
N ALA A 37 15.62 2.87 0.28
CA ALA A 37 15.70 2.82 -1.18
C ALA A 37 14.74 1.77 -1.79
N GLN A 38 14.60 0.63 -1.12
CA GLN A 38 13.58 -0.36 -1.46
C GLN A 38 12.29 -0.02 -0.72
N LYS A 39 11.19 0.18 -1.45
CA LYS A 39 9.87 0.50 -0.88
C LYS A 39 9.45 -0.43 0.27
N GLN A 40 9.75 -1.71 0.14
CA GLN A 40 9.44 -2.73 1.14
C GLN A 40 10.65 -3.60 1.41
N THR A 41 11.12 -3.58 2.65
CA THR A 41 12.14 -4.46 3.21
C THR A 41 11.58 -5.84 3.51
N TYR A 42 10.28 -5.95 3.79
CA TYR A 42 9.60 -7.17 4.26
C TYR A 42 10.24 -7.76 5.53
N PHE A 43 10.89 -6.94 6.36
CA PHE A 43 11.66 -7.43 7.50
C PHE A 43 10.82 -8.27 8.46
N PHE A 44 9.74 -7.70 9.01
CA PHE A 44 8.94 -8.40 10.01
C PHE A 44 8.12 -9.58 9.44
N GLU A 45 7.99 -9.67 8.11
CA GLU A 45 7.29 -10.73 7.38
C GLU A 45 8.23 -11.89 6.99
N ARG A 46 9.32 -11.59 6.25
CA ARG A 46 10.11 -12.57 5.50
C ARG A 46 11.59 -12.62 5.88
N HIS A 47 12.10 -11.60 6.54
CA HIS A 47 13.55 -11.44 6.79
C HIS A 47 13.86 -11.19 8.27
N TYR A 48 12.96 -11.61 9.16
CA TYR A 48 13.07 -11.37 10.59
C TYR A 48 14.27 -12.10 11.21
N ASP A 49 14.64 -13.25 10.62
CA ASP A 49 15.83 -14.04 10.93
C ASP A 49 17.15 -13.29 10.72
N ARG A 50 17.16 -12.24 9.88
CA ARG A 50 18.36 -11.41 9.65
C ARG A 50 18.71 -10.48 10.80
N GLY A 51 17.85 -10.39 11.82
CA GLY A 51 18.03 -9.56 12.99
C GLY A 51 17.71 -8.08 12.76
N ILE A 52 17.35 -7.38 13.84
CA ILE A 52 16.92 -5.98 13.80
C ILE A 52 17.99 -5.05 13.21
N GLU A 53 19.27 -5.33 13.45
CA GLU A 53 20.38 -4.56 12.88
C GLU A 53 20.39 -4.57 11.34
N TRP A 54 20.00 -5.68 10.71
CA TRP A 54 19.88 -5.72 9.25
C TRP A 54 18.78 -4.78 8.74
N TYR A 55 17.68 -4.67 9.49
CA TYR A 55 16.59 -3.78 9.18
C TYR A 55 16.96 -2.31 9.39
N LEU A 56 17.60 -1.99 10.52
CA LEU A 56 18.00 -0.61 10.84
C LEU A 56 18.99 -0.04 9.80
N ARG A 57 19.92 -0.87 9.28
CA ARG A 57 20.84 -0.44 8.21
C ARG A 57 20.14 0.04 6.93
N GLN A 58 18.87 -0.30 6.70
CA GLN A 58 18.11 0.24 5.58
C GLN A 58 17.83 1.75 5.72
N PHE A 59 18.08 2.32 6.91
CA PHE A 59 17.80 3.69 7.30
C PHE A 59 19.05 4.53 7.63
N ASP A 60 20.27 4.00 7.42
CA ASP A 60 21.53 4.70 7.73
C ASP A 60 21.74 6.00 6.94
N GLY A 61 20.99 6.20 5.85
CA GLY A 61 20.99 7.44 5.08
C GLY A 61 20.16 8.57 5.69
N ALA A 62 19.39 8.30 6.75
CA ALA A 62 18.67 9.34 7.47
C ALA A 62 19.67 10.28 8.19
N ASN A 63 19.46 11.58 8.02
CA ASN A 63 20.19 12.66 8.69
C ASN A 63 19.25 13.55 9.53
N THR A 64 19.80 14.59 10.17
CA THR A 64 19.10 15.51 11.08
C THR A 64 17.99 16.36 10.43
N GLN A 65 17.90 16.43 9.10
CA GLN A 65 16.81 17.13 8.40
C GLN A 65 15.52 16.30 8.38
N HIS A 66 15.63 14.97 8.52
CA HIS A 66 14.48 14.09 8.51
C HIS A 66 13.87 14.01 9.91
N ARG A 67 12.63 14.48 10.01
CA ARG A 67 11.81 14.43 11.22
C ARG A 67 10.95 13.16 11.26
N ALA A 68 10.66 12.59 10.09
CA ALA A 68 9.99 11.31 9.98
C ALA A 68 10.85 10.32 9.21
N VAL A 69 11.11 9.15 9.80
CA VAL A 69 11.88 8.08 9.17
C VAL A 69 11.07 6.80 9.29
N GLY A 70 10.85 6.11 8.18
CA GLY A 70 9.92 5.00 8.21
C GLY A 70 9.87 4.21 6.93
N GLU A 71 8.94 3.25 6.89
CA GLU A 71 8.77 2.33 5.78
C GLU A 71 7.31 2.31 5.33
N VAL A 72 7.09 2.07 4.03
CA VAL A 72 5.77 1.80 3.48
C VAL A 72 5.59 0.30 3.19
N ALA A 73 5.25 -0.45 4.22
CA ALA A 73 5.01 -1.89 4.16
C ALA A 73 3.52 -2.24 4.00
N THR A 74 3.18 -3.13 3.07
CA THR A 74 1.77 -3.42 2.75
C THR A 74 1.17 -4.61 3.51
N GLY A 75 1.96 -5.30 4.33
CA GLY A 75 1.56 -6.54 5.01
C GLY A 75 1.88 -6.57 6.51
N TYR A 76 2.27 -5.45 7.11
CA TYR A 76 2.69 -5.40 8.52
C TYR A 76 1.52 -5.44 9.51
N CYS A 77 0.29 -5.19 9.07
CA CYS A 77 -0.94 -5.38 9.85
C CYS A 77 -1.40 -6.84 10.00
N LEU A 78 -0.69 -7.80 9.39
CA LEU A 78 -1.05 -9.22 9.39
C LEU A 78 -0.58 -9.98 10.65
N THR A 79 -1.16 -11.17 10.85
CA THR A 79 -0.85 -12.07 11.97
C THR A 79 0.63 -12.41 12.06
N GLY A 80 1.17 -12.45 13.28
CA GLY A 80 2.57 -12.78 13.56
C GLY A 80 3.58 -11.64 13.30
N VAL A 81 3.19 -10.61 12.55
CA VAL A 81 4.04 -9.47 12.22
C VAL A 81 3.98 -8.39 13.31
N VAL A 82 2.76 -8.03 13.73
CA VAL A 82 2.52 -6.95 14.70
C VAL A 82 3.28 -7.13 16.02
N ALA A 83 3.28 -8.34 16.59
CA ALA A 83 4.00 -8.61 17.84
C ALA A 83 5.52 -8.42 17.70
N ARG A 84 6.08 -8.75 16.52
CA ARG A 84 7.51 -8.52 16.23
C ARG A 84 7.81 -7.04 16.08
N MET A 85 6.93 -6.28 15.43
CA MET A 85 7.05 -4.82 15.35
C MET A 85 7.04 -4.21 16.74
N ALA A 86 6.05 -4.54 17.57
CA ALA A 86 5.90 -3.97 18.91
C ALA A 86 7.10 -4.27 19.81
N LYS A 87 7.70 -5.47 19.66
CA LYS A 87 8.93 -5.83 20.38
C LYS A 87 10.11 -4.89 20.11
N HIS A 88 10.29 -4.46 18.86
CA HIS A 88 11.45 -3.68 18.44
C HIS A 88 11.17 -2.18 18.31
N LEU A 89 9.93 -1.84 17.98
CA LEU A 89 9.47 -0.50 17.62
C LEU A 89 8.13 -0.21 18.33
N PRO A 90 8.09 -0.14 19.68
CA PRO A 90 6.86 0.16 20.40
C PRO A 90 6.40 1.62 20.24
N HIS A 91 7.30 2.50 19.81
CA HIS A 91 7.08 3.96 19.80
C HIS A 91 6.68 4.50 18.42
N VAL A 92 6.66 3.70 17.36
CA VAL A 92 6.35 4.20 16.02
C VAL A 92 4.88 4.60 15.90
N LYS A 93 4.63 5.58 15.04
CA LYS A 93 3.31 5.88 14.50
C LYS A 93 2.96 4.88 13.40
N LEU A 94 1.72 4.46 13.33
CA LEU A 94 1.22 3.49 12.36
C LEU A 94 0.21 4.15 11.43
N ILE A 95 0.36 3.92 10.13
CA ILE A 95 -0.59 4.39 9.12
C ILE A 95 -1.16 3.17 8.40
N MET A 96 -2.48 3.07 8.29
CA MET A 96 -3.15 1.98 7.58
C MET A 96 -4.17 2.55 6.60
N ALA A 97 -3.89 2.36 5.31
CA ALA A 97 -4.77 2.72 4.21
C ALA A 97 -5.68 1.55 3.80
N MET A 98 -6.98 1.80 3.76
CA MET A 98 -8.00 0.83 3.44
C MET A 98 -8.73 1.23 2.15
N ARG A 99 -9.39 0.26 1.51
CA ARG A 99 -10.18 0.43 0.29
C ARG A 99 -11.34 -0.53 0.37
N HIS A 100 -12.44 -0.29 -0.35
CA HIS A 100 -13.49 -1.28 -0.55
C HIS A 100 -12.90 -2.70 -0.75
N PRO A 101 -13.20 -3.67 0.14
CA PRO A 101 -12.42 -4.91 0.25
C PRO A 101 -12.53 -5.80 -0.99
N VAL A 102 -13.69 -5.84 -1.64
CA VAL A 102 -13.92 -6.53 -2.92
C VAL A 102 -13.06 -5.94 -4.03
N GLU A 103 -13.09 -4.61 -4.20
CA GLU A 103 -12.27 -3.88 -5.16
C GLU A 103 -10.76 -4.04 -4.90
N ARG A 104 -10.36 -4.08 -3.62
CA ARG A 104 -8.97 -4.35 -3.22
C ARG A 104 -8.56 -5.77 -3.63
N ALA A 105 -9.39 -6.78 -3.34
CA ALA A 105 -9.14 -8.17 -3.69
C ALA A 105 -9.02 -8.35 -5.22
N TYR A 106 -9.97 -7.80 -5.96
CA TYR A 106 -9.96 -7.82 -7.43
C TYR A 106 -8.74 -7.13 -8.02
N SER A 107 -8.39 -5.96 -7.48
CA SER A 107 -7.17 -5.25 -7.84
C SER A 107 -5.91 -6.07 -7.58
N ASN A 108 -5.88 -6.89 -6.52
CA ASN A 108 -4.76 -7.79 -6.24
C ASN A 108 -4.69 -8.93 -7.26
N PHE A 109 -5.83 -9.58 -7.53
CA PHE A 109 -5.98 -10.60 -8.58
C PHE A 109 -5.42 -10.11 -9.91
N LEU A 110 -5.85 -8.93 -10.38
CA LEU A 110 -5.39 -8.38 -11.67
C LEU A 110 -3.86 -8.26 -11.78
N THR A 111 -3.17 -8.08 -10.65
CA THR A 111 -1.70 -7.98 -10.63
C THR A 111 -0.97 -9.30 -10.48
N ARG A 112 -1.61 -10.31 -9.90
CA ARG A 112 -0.99 -11.61 -9.64
C ARG A 112 -1.39 -12.68 -10.65
N ARG A 113 -2.53 -12.53 -11.33
CA ARG A 113 -3.12 -13.57 -12.20
C ARG A 113 -2.18 -14.20 -13.21
N VAL A 114 -1.28 -13.41 -13.82
CA VAL A 114 -0.35 -13.93 -14.83
C VAL A 114 0.71 -14.82 -14.19
N GLU A 115 1.27 -14.38 -13.06
CA GLU A 115 2.30 -15.11 -12.32
C GLU A 115 1.71 -16.34 -11.61
N SER A 116 0.46 -16.23 -11.14
CA SER A 116 -0.27 -17.30 -10.45
C SER A 116 -1.02 -18.25 -11.39
N GLY A 117 -1.10 -17.96 -12.68
CA GLY A 117 -1.81 -18.79 -13.66
C GLY A 117 -3.34 -18.78 -13.52
N TRP A 118 -3.90 -17.81 -12.81
CA TRP A 118 -5.34 -17.68 -12.62
C TRP A 118 -6.03 -17.19 -13.90
N ARG A 119 -7.11 -17.87 -14.27
CA ARG A 119 -7.93 -17.57 -15.44
C ARG A 119 -9.08 -16.64 -15.10
N SER A 120 -9.65 -16.74 -13.91
CA SER A 120 -10.72 -15.87 -13.43
C SER A 120 -10.49 -15.42 -11.99
N PHE A 121 -11.29 -14.46 -11.54
CA PHE A 121 -11.20 -13.98 -10.16
C PHE A 121 -11.76 -15.01 -9.17
N GLU A 122 -12.80 -15.73 -9.56
CA GLU A 122 -13.48 -16.79 -8.81
C GLU A 122 -12.49 -17.92 -8.52
N GLN A 123 -11.76 -18.37 -9.55
CA GLN A 123 -10.67 -19.34 -9.37
C GLN A 123 -9.61 -18.81 -8.39
N ALA A 124 -9.27 -17.53 -8.47
CA ALA A 124 -8.22 -16.95 -7.64
C ALA A 124 -8.62 -16.92 -6.15
N ILE A 125 -9.85 -16.51 -5.83
CA ILE A 125 -10.32 -16.45 -4.43
C ILE A 125 -10.55 -17.83 -3.83
N GLU A 126 -10.82 -18.86 -4.64
CA GLU A 126 -10.87 -20.25 -4.19
C GLU A 126 -9.47 -20.82 -3.90
N GLN A 127 -8.49 -20.50 -4.76
CA GLN A 127 -7.13 -21.01 -4.63
C GLN A 127 -6.27 -20.25 -3.61
N ASP A 128 -6.59 -18.98 -3.34
CA ASP A 128 -5.84 -18.11 -2.45
C ASP A 128 -6.77 -17.26 -1.57
N PRO A 129 -7.23 -17.80 -0.43
CA PRO A 129 -8.08 -17.09 0.53
C PRO A 129 -7.47 -15.78 1.07
N ASP A 130 -6.14 -15.62 1.03
CA ASP A 130 -5.44 -14.37 1.41
C ASP A 130 -5.90 -13.17 0.56
N LEU A 131 -6.43 -13.42 -0.65
CA LEU A 131 -7.09 -12.40 -1.45
C LEU A 131 -8.27 -11.76 -0.74
N LEU A 132 -8.99 -12.49 0.12
CA LEU A 132 -10.13 -11.98 0.88
C LEU A 132 -9.75 -11.61 2.31
N GLU A 133 -8.94 -12.43 2.99
CA GLU A 133 -8.53 -12.21 4.39
C GLU A 133 -7.90 -10.83 4.62
N ARG A 134 -7.11 -10.34 3.66
CA ARG A 134 -6.52 -8.99 3.72
C ARG A 134 -7.55 -7.85 3.71
N GLY A 135 -8.81 -8.13 3.35
CA GLY A 135 -9.94 -7.19 3.40
C GLY A 135 -10.63 -7.11 4.75
N GLN A 136 -10.31 -8.01 5.69
CA GLN A 136 -10.86 -8.03 7.04
C GLN A 136 -10.14 -7.00 7.92
N TYR A 137 -10.46 -5.71 7.71
CA TYR A 137 -9.67 -4.61 8.27
C TYR A 137 -9.88 -4.44 9.78
N ILE A 138 -11.10 -4.63 10.29
CA ILE A 138 -11.37 -4.42 11.71
C ILE A 138 -10.58 -5.40 12.59
N GLU A 139 -10.47 -6.66 12.17
CA GLU A 139 -9.64 -7.68 12.83
C GLU A 139 -8.15 -7.34 12.78
N GLN A 140 -7.72 -6.63 11.73
CA GLN A 140 -6.35 -6.13 11.61
C GLN A 140 -6.09 -4.94 12.54
N ILE A 141 -7.05 -4.04 12.68
CA ILE A 141 -7.01 -2.93 13.64
C ILE A 141 -6.96 -3.45 15.07
N GLU A 142 -7.88 -4.35 15.45
CA GLU A 142 -7.92 -4.96 16.78
C GLU A 142 -6.61 -5.67 17.13
N ARG A 143 -5.92 -6.24 16.14
CA ARG A 143 -4.59 -6.84 16.33
C ARG A 143 -3.51 -5.79 16.62
N LEU A 144 -3.54 -4.65 15.92
CA LEU A 144 -2.63 -3.54 16.18
C LEU A 144 -2.86 -2.96 17.58
N GLU A 145 -4.12 -2.81 18.00
CA GLU A 145 -4.50 -2.20 19.29
C GLU A 145 -4.12 -3.04 20.51
N LYS A 146 -3.86 -4.34 20.33
CA LYS A 146 -3.28 -5.18 21.39
C LYS A 146 -1.86 -4.75 21.80
N HIS A 147 -1.19 -3.97 20.97
CA HIS A 147 0.23 -3.63 21.13
C HIS A 147 0.54 -2.14 21.05
N TYR A 148 -0.34 -1.34 20.45
CA TYR A 148 -0.11 0.07 20.20
C TYR A 148 -1.33 0.88 20.64
N ASP A 149 -1.07 2.05 21.22
CA ASP A 149 -2.14 2.98 21.58
C ASP A 149 -2.83 3.52 20.32
N ARG A 150 -4.14 3.72 20.41
CA ARG A 150 -4.96 4.29 19.33
C ARG A 150 -4.43 5.63 18.80
N SER A 151 -3.85 6.45 19.69
CA SER A 151 -3.26 7.76 19.36
C SER A 151 -2.04 7.66 18.43
N ARG A 152 -1.42 6.48 18.34
CA ARG A 152 -0.33 6.18 17.42
C ARG A 152 -0.82 5.66 16.08
N MET A 153 -2.12 5.64 15.81
CA MET A 153 -2.66 5.08 14.57
C MET A 153 -3.39 6.13 13.75
N HIS A 154 -3.13 6.13 12.45
CA HIS A 154 -3.86 6.92 11.47
C HIS A 154 -4.49 6.01 10.42
N PHE A 155 -5.81 6.08 10.31
CA PHE A 155 -6.59 5.26 9.39
C PHE A 155 -7.02 6.10 8.20
N LEU A 156 -6.71 5.61 7.00
CA LEU A 156 -6.96 6.31 5.75
C LEU A 156 -7.92 5.51 4.88
N ILE A 157 -8.83 6.19 4.18
CA ILE A 157 -9.74 5.59 3.21
C ILE A 157 -9.29 5.97 1.81
N TYR A 158 -9.09 4.99 0.93
CA TYR A 158 -8.61 5.21 -0.43
C TYR A 158 -9.54 6.10 -1.26
N ASP A 159 -10.84 6.10 -0.96
CA ASP A 159 -11.81 6.97 -1.62
C ASP A 159 -11.54 8.45 -1.30
N ASP A 160 -11.01 8.78 -0.11
CA ASP A 160 -10.59 10.14 0.25
C ASP A 160 -9.42 10.61 -0.63
N LEU A 161 -8.48 9.71 -0.94
CA LEU A 161 -7.39 9.99 -1.88
C LEU A 161 -7.93 10.28 -3.30
N LEU A 162 -9.01 9.61 -3.71
CA LEU A 162 -9.62 9.86 -5.02
C LEU A 162 -10.41 11.16 -5.07
N ALA A 163 -11.03 11.53 -3.94
CA ALA A 163 -11.85 12.74 -3.80
C ALA A 163 -10.99 14.00 -3.65
N ASN A 164 -9.98 13.96 -2.78
CA ASN A 164 -9.09 15.09 -2.49
C ASN A 164 -7.72 14.59 -2.03
N ASP A 165 -6.81 14.39 -2.97
CA ASP A 165 -5.46 13.88 -2.72
C ASP A 165 -4.57 14.85 -1.93
N ARG A 166 -4.79 16.16 -2.05
CA ARG A 166 -4.12 17.18 -1.23
C ARG A 166 -4.48 17.02 0.25
N ALA A 167 -5.76 17.04 0.60
CA ALA A 167 -6.22 16.86 1.98
C ALA A 167 -5.81 15.49 2.55
N TYR A 168 -5.80 14.46 1.69
CA TYR A 168 -5.31 13.13 2.05
C TYR A 168 -3.83 13.16 2.47
N LEU A 169 -2.96 13.80 1.68
CA LEU A 169 -1.54 13.97 1.99
C LEU A 169 -1.33 14.82 3.24
N GLU A 170 -1.99 15.96 3.34
CA GLU A 170 -1.92 16.87 4.49
C GLU A 170 -2.24 16.13 5.80
N SER A 171 -3.24 15.25 5.79
CA SER A 171 -3.57 14.43 6.96
C SER A 171 -2.42 13.50 7.38
N ILE A 172 -1.69 12.92 6.41
CA ILE A 172 -0.55 12.05 6.66
C ILE A 172 0.61 12.88 7.22
N LEU A 173 0.95 13.99 6.57
CA LEU A 173 2.07 14.86 6.96
C LEU A 173 1.85 15.44 8.37
N SER A 174 0.63 15.91 8.65
CA SER A 174 0.22 16.37 9.97
C SER A 174 0.36 15.28 11.03
N PHE A 175 -0.12 14.07 10.72
CA PHE A 175 0.02 12.94 11.63
C PHE A 175 1.49 12.56 11.88
N LEU A 176 2.35 12.63 10.86
CA LEU A 176 3.79 12.40 11.01
C LEU A 176 4.49 13.52 11.78
N GLY A 177 3.90 14.72 11.85
CA GLY A 177 4.46 15.88 12.54
C GLY A 177 5.55 16.58 11.72
N VAL A 178 5.46 16.50 10.39
CA VAL A 178 6.30 17.24 9.44
C VAL A 178 5.54 18.44 8.90
N ASP A 179 6.20 19.25 8.07
CA ASP A 179 5.52 20.31 7.32
C ASP A 179 4.38 19.72 6.48
N HIS A 180 3.18 20.26 6.64
CA HIS A 180 1.99 19.76 5.94
C HIS A 180 1.67 20.60 4.70
N ASP A 181 2.25 21.79 4.58
CA ASP A 181 2.11 22.65 3.40
C ASP A 181 3.15 22.26 2.33
N PHE A 182 3.09 21.00 1.89
CA PHE A 182 4.00 20.43 0.91
C PHE A 182 3.29 20.07 -0.40
N ASP A 183 3.70 20.71 -1.49
CA ASP A 183 3.14 20.46 -2.82
C ASP A 183 3.87 19.33 -3.54
N SER A 184 3.43 18.09 -3.29
CA SER A 184 3.96 16.91 -3.99
C SER A 184 3.51 16.86 -5.46
N SER A 185 4.41 16.41 -6.34
CA SER A 185 4.09 16.16 -7.76
C SER A 185 3.05 15.03 -7.97
N MET A 186 2.77 14.27 -6.91
CA MET A 186 1.76 13.21 -6.87
C MET A 186 0.33 13.75 -6.78
N ILE A 187 0.13 15.01 -6.39
CA ILE A 187 -1.18 15.66 -6.40
C ILE A 187 -1.68 15.77 -7.86
N GLY A 188 -2.94 15.42 -8.08
CA GLY A 188 -3.58 15.26 -9.38
C GLY A 188 -3.18 13.99 -10.15
N GLN A 189 -2.29 13.14 -9.62
CA GLN A 189 -1.82 11.92 -10.30
C GLN A 189 -2.63 10.69 -9.90
N ARG A 190 -3.31 10.08 -10.88
CA ARG A 190 -3.92 8.75 -10.71
C ARG A 190 -2.94 7.63 -11.05
N MET A 191 -2.46 6.91 -10.04
CA MET A 191 -1.63 5.71 -10.24
C MET A 191 -2.48 4.50 -10.68
N ASN A 192 -2.54 4.26 -11.99
CA ASN A 192 -3.21 3.07 -12.53
C ASN A 192 -2.36 1.80 -12.36
N ALA A 193 -2.63 1.03 -11.31
CA ALA A 193 -1.90 -0.21 -11.01
C ALA A 193 -2.03 -1.30 -12.10
N ALA A 194 -3.13 -1.32 -12.86
CA ALA A 194 -3.33 -2.25 -13.99
C ALA A 194 -2.37 -1.99 -15.17
N ARG A 195 -1.84 -0.77 -15.28
CA ARG A 195 -0.96 -0.36 -16.39
C ARG A 195 0.47 -0.88 -16.20
N PHE A 196 0.92 -0.95 -14.95
CA PHE A 196 2.21 -1.56 -14.58
C PHE A 196 2.19 -3.08 -14.74
N ALA A 197 1.07 -3.75 -14.44
CA ALA A 197 0.94 -5.20 -14.60
C ALA A 197 1.05 -5.64 -16.07
N ARG A 198 0.40 -4.92 -17.00
CA ARG A 198 0.46 -5.22 -18.44
C ARG A 198 1.83 -4.92 -19.05
N LEU A 199 2.46 -3.82 -18.63
CA LEU A 199 3.80 -3.47 -19.08
C LEU A 199 4.82 -4.52 -18.60
N ARG A 200 4.73 -4.94 -17.33
CA ARG A 200 5.61 -5.96 -16.73
C ARG A 200 5.42 -7.34 -17.38
N ALA A 201 4.19 -7.75 -17.68
CA ALA A 201 3.88 -9.04 -18.31
C ALA A 201 4.38 -9.16 -19.77
N GLY A 202 4.22 -8.09 -20.58
CA GLY A 202 4.70 -8.10 -21.97
C GLY A 202 6.21 -8.17 -22.08
N LEU A 203 6.93 -7.58 -21.12
CA LEU A 203 8.38 -7.48 -21.13
C LEU A 203 9.09 -8.68 -20.48
N HIS A 204 8.41 -9.40 -19.59
CA HIS A 204 8.89 -10.68 -19.06
C HIS A 204 8.91 -11.79 -20.11
N ARG A 205 8.05 -11.72 -21.15
CA ARG A 205 8.01 -12.68 -22.26
C ARG A 205 9.21 -12.59 -23.22
N VAL A 206 9.96 -11.49 -23.21
CA VAL A 206 11.02 -11.23 -24.22
C VAL A 206 12.43 -11.22 -23.59
N GLY A 207 12.57 -11.51 -22.28
CA GLY A 207 13.88 -11.72 -21.64
C GLY A 207 14.78 -10.49 -21.45
N LEU A 208 14.32 -9.27 -21.77
CA LEU A 208 15.15 -8.05 -21.81
C LEU A 208 15.11 -7.21 -20.52
N LYS A 209 15.26 -7.83 -19.34
CA LYS A 209 15.27 -7.13 -18.03
C LYS A 209 16.26 -5.95 -17.93
N PRO A 210 17.50 -5.98 -18.45
CA PRO A 210 18.45 -4.88 -18.29
C PRO A 210 18.19 -3.67 -19.19
N ALA A 211 17.79 -3.89 -20.44
CA ALA A 211 17.54 -2.83 -21.43
C ALA A 211 16.35 -1.92 -21.04
N LEU A 212 15.38 -2.50 -20.32
CA LEU A 212 14.20 -1.80 -19.79
C LEU A 212 14.50 -0.69 -18.80
N ASN A 213 15.45 -0.92 -17.91
CA ASN A 213 15.85 0.07 -16.91
C ASN A 213 16.56 1.27 -17.55
N ALA A 214 17.22 1.06 -18.70
CA ALA A 214 17.83 2.14 -19.47
C ALA A 214 16.80 2.90 -20.33
N LEU A 215 15.92 2.19 -21.05
CA LEU A 215 14.92 2.80 -21.93
C LEU A 215 13.81 3.56 -21.17
N SER A 216 13.42 3.08 -19.99
CA SER A 216 12.40 3.76 -19.16
C SER A 216 12.86 5.13 -18.64
N ARG A 217 14.18 5.34 -18.54
CA ARG A 217 14.84 6.59 -18.11
C ARG A 217 15.15 7.55 -19.25
N SER A 218 14.86 7.19 -20.51
CA SER A 218 15.14 8.04 -21.68
C SER A 218 13.94 8.88 -22.11
N ALA A 219 14.20 9.92 -22.91
CA ALA A 219 13.17 10.77 -23.52
C ALA A 219 12.23 10.00 -24.46
N VAL A 220 12.71 8.91 -25.07
CA VAL A 220 11.90 7.99 -25.90
C VAL A 220 10.89 7.24 -25.04
N GLY A 221 11.31 6.80 -23.85
CA GLY A 221 10.41 6.22 -22.84
C GLY A 221 9.31 7.19 -22.40
N ALA A 222 9.63 8.49 -22.28
CA ALA A 222 8.64 9.52 -21.97
C ALA A 222 7.62 9.74 -23.11
N ARG A 223 8.04 9.62 -24.37
CA ARG A 223 7.19 9.79 -25.56
C ARG A 223 6.24 8.61 -25.78
N ILE A 224 6.70 7.38 -25.54
CA ILE A 224 5.85 6.17 -25.56
C ILE A 224 4.78 6.21 -24.46
N ARG A 225 5.11 6.72 -23.26
CA ARG A 225 4.14 6.98 -22.17
C ARG A 225 3.05 7.99 -22.57
N ARG A 226 3.39 8.98 -23.41
CA ARG A 226 2.45 9.98 -23.94
C ARG A 226 1.51 9.41 -25.00
N LEU A 227 2.02 8.60 -25.93
CA LEU A 227 1.23 8.01 -27.03
C LEU A 227 0.31 6.88 -26.56
N THR A 228 0.68 6.17 -25.50
CA THR A 228 -0.18 5.15 -24.87
C THR A 228 -1.28 5.74 -23.98
N ARG A 229 -1.30 7.07 -23.69
CA ARG A 229 -2.41 7.75 -22.99
C ARG A 229 -3.71 7.76 -23.80
N ALA A 230 -3.67 7.48 -25.12
CA ALA A 230 -4.82 7.68 -26.02
C ALA A 230 -5.53 6.40 -26.52
N ARG A 231 -5.17 5.18 -26.06
CA ARG A 231 -5.84 3.95 -26.52
C ARG A 231 -6.51 3.19 -25.38
N GLY A 232 -7.83 3.12 -25.50
CA GLY A 232 -8.80 2.65 -24.52
C GLY A 232 -8.70 1.18 -24.12
N ARG A 233 -9.51 0.88 -23.09
CA ARG A 233 -9.72 -0.42 -22.45
C ARG A 233 -9.97 -1.51 -23.50
N SER A 234 -9.02 -2.42 -23.68
CA SER A 234 -9.30 -3.73 -24.26
C SER A 234 -10.01 -4.60 -23.20
N SER A 235 -11.28 -4.91 -23.48
CA SER A 235 -12.08 -6.07 -23.03
C SER A 235 -11.56 -6.81 -21.79
N ALA A 236 -11.61 -6.16 -20.63
CA ALA A 236 -11.31 -6.81 -19.37
C ALA A 236 -12.51 -7.68 -19.00
N GLU A 237 -12.32 -9.00 -18.95
CA GLU A 237 -13.16 -9.90 -18.16
C GLU A 237 -13.39 -9.23 -16.80
N THR A 238 -14.64 -8.85 -16.55
CA THR A 238 -15.09 -8.24 -15.30
C THR A 238 -15.38 -9.34 -14.29
N MET A 239 -15.23 -9.04 -13.00
CA MET A 239 -15.75 -9.89 -11.94
C MET A 239 -17.22 -10.23 -12.24
N ASP A 240 -17.58 -11.50 -12.06
CA ASP A 240 -18.97 -11.92 -12.19
C ASP A 240 -19.86 -11.14 -11.18
N PRO A 241 -20.98 -10.53 -11.61
CA PRO A 241 -21.87 -9.79 -10.71
C PRO A 241 -22.38 -10.60 -9.52
N GLU A 242 -22.67 -11.89 -9.69
CA GLU A 242 -23.12 -12.75 -8.57
C GLU A 242 -21.98 -12.95 -7.56
N THR A 243 -20.77 -13.19 -8.05
CA THR A 243 -19.57 -13.23 -7.22
C THR A 243 -19.35 -11.92 -6.47
N ARG A 244 -19.56 -10.78 -7.12
CA ARG A 244 -19.45 -9.46 -6.46
C ARG A 244 -20.46 -9.32 -5.32
N ALA A 245 -21.73 -9.61 -5.58
CA ALA A 245 -22.80 -9.54 -4.58
C ALA A 245 -22.51 -10.45 -3.37
N ARG A 246 -22.07 -11.69 -3.61
CA ARG A 246 -21.67 -12.62 -2.55
C ARG A 246 -20.51 -12.09 -1.70
N LEU A 247 -19.53 -11.44 -2.33
CA LEU A 247 -18.38 -10.89 -1.60
C LEU A 247 -18.73 -9.61 -0.84
N VAL A 248 -19.64 -8.78 -1.36
CA VAL A 248 -20.18 -7.64 -0.63
C VAL A 248 -20.87 -8.13 0.65
N GLU A 249 -21.75 -9.13 0.53
CA GLU A 249 -22.41 -9.76 1.67
C GLU A 249 -21.38 -10.36 2.66
N HIS A 250 -20.35 -11.04 2.15
CA HIS A 250 -19.27 -11.60 2.98
C HIS A 250 -18.55 -10.55 3.84
N PHE A 251 -18.38 -9.32 3.36
CA PHE A 251 -17.72 -8.25 4.10
C PHE A 251 -18.67 -7.33 4.88
N ALA A 252 -20.00 -7.48 4.74
CA ALA A 252 -20.98 -6.54 5.28
C ALA A 252 -20.81 -6.32 6.80
N SER A 253 -20.84 -7.40 7.59
CA SER A 253 -20.69 -7.31 9.05
C SER A 253 -19.36 -6.70 9.49
N SER A 254 -18.25 -7.04 8.82
CA SER A 254 -16.94 -6.46 9.12
C SER A 254 -16.86 -4.98 8.74
N ASN A 255 -17.48 -4.57 7.64
CA ASN A 255 -17.55 -3.18 7.19
C ASN A 255 -18.43 -2.33 8.12
N GLU A 256 -19.53 -2.86 8.63
CA GLU A 256 -20.38 -2.18 9.62
C GLU A 256 -19.61 -1.92 10.93
N ARG A 257 -18.91 -2.93 11.44
CA ARG A 257 -18.03 -2.79 12.62
C ARG A 257 -16.93 -1.78 12.38
N LEU A 258 -16.31 -1.81 11.19
CA LEU A 258 -15.27 -0.85 10.81
C LEU A 258 -15.82 0.59 10.72
N ALA A 259 -16.98 0.79 10.11
CA ALA A 259 -17.64 2.08 9.99
C ALA A 259 -17.94 2.67 11.37
N ALA A 260 -18.53 1.87 12.26
CA ALA A 260 -18.80 2.25 13.64
C ALA A 260 -17.51 2.61 14.40
N TYR A 261 -16.46 1.78 14.27
CA TYR A 261 -15.18 2.03 14.93
C TYR A 261 -14.48 3.30 14.43
N LEU A 262 -14.51 3.56 13.12
CA LEU A 262 -13.90 4.74 12.53
C LEU A 262 -14.74 6.01 12.70
N GLY A 263 -16.03 5.89 13.03
CA GLY A 263 -16.98 7.00 12.96
C GLY A 263 -17.10 7.55 11.53
N ARG A 264 -17.04 6.68 10.53
CA ARG A 264 -17.00 7.04 9.10
C ARG A 264 -18.11 6.32 8.36
N ASP A 265 -18.75 7.02 7.43
CA ASP A 265 -19.68 6.40 6.48
C ASP A 265 -18.90 5.57 5.45
N LEU A 266 -19.17 4.26 5.41
CA LEU A 266 -18.63 3.30 4.45
C LEU A 266 -19.75 2.60 3.65
N SER A 267 -20.94 3.18 3.58
CA SER A 267 -22.08 2.65 2.82
C SER A 267 -21.74 2.41 1.34
N ALA A 268 -20.85 3.21 0.74
CA ALA A 268 -20.35 2.97 -0.61
C ALA A 268 -19.59 1.63 -0.78
N TRP A 269 -19.27 0.92 0.31
CA TRP A 269 -18.62 -0.40 0.28
C TRP A 269 -19.63 -1.56 0.41
N THR A 270 -20.92 -1.26 0.55
CA THR A 270 -22.02 -2.24 0.60
C THR A 270 -22.77 -2.36 -0.72
N GLU A 271 -22.37 -1.58 -1.74
CA GLU A 271 -22.92 -1.64 -3.10
C GLU A 271 -22.10 -2.52 -4.02
#